data_AF-A0A962G836-F1
#
_entry.id   AF-A0A962G836-F1
#
_cell.length_a   1.000
_cell.length_b   1.000
_cell.length_c   1.000
_cell.angle_alpha   90.00
_cell.angle_beta   90.00
_cell.angle_gamma   90.00
#
_symmetry.space_group_name_H-M   'P 1'
#
loop_
_entity.id
_entity.type
_entity.pdbx_description
1 polymer ?
#
loop_
_entity_poly.entity_id
_entity_poly.type
_entity_poly.pdbx_seq_one_letter_code
_entity_poly.pdbx_strand_id
1 'polypeptide(L)'
;YGIADLRGKTDEECVKAMLAISDARFQAGLVRDAIAARKLPKDFSIPDSWSANTAQGLAERLHAARHSDLLPDYPFGSDFDAVEIRLVRALSWLKSRLESPRNWPGMIAALIRPGERDADALQRMQLASPRTLRERMMARLVGGALARTREGRD
;
A
#
# COMPACT_ATOMS: atom_id res chain seq x y z
N TYR A 1 -0.49 -12.17 8.54
CA TYR A 1 -0.12 -11.82 7.16
C TYR A 1 0.95 -12.77 6.68
N GLY A 2 0.82 -13.27 5.45
CA GLY A 2 1.77 -14.21 4.88
C GLY A 2 1.08 -15.22 3.98
N ILE A 3 1.77 -16.34 3.73
CA ILE A 3 1.28 -17.46 2.94
C ILE A 3 1.17 -18.66 3.86
N ALA A 4 0.04 -19.35 3.83
CA ALA A 4 -0.15 -20.63 4.48
C ALA A 4 0.05 -21.74 3.44
N ASP A 5 1.03 -22.63 3.65
CA ASP A 5 1.16 -23.84 2.83
C ASP A 5 0.16 -24.88 3.34
N LEU A 6 -0.81 -25.22 2.49
CA LEU A 6 -1.94 -26.08 2.83
C LEU A 6 -1.86 -27.46 2.16
N ARG A 7 -0.88 -27.70 1.28
CA ARG A 7 -0.85 -28.93 0.48
C ARG A 7 -0.62 -30.16 1.37
N GLY A 8 -1.49 -31.15 1.22
CA GLY A 8 -1.41 -32.41 1.97
C GLY A 8 -1.75 -32.29 3.46
N LYS A 9 -2.27 -31.15 3.93
CA LYS A 9 -2.64 -30.94 5.33
C LYS A 9 -4.06 -31.41 5.62
N THR A 10 -4.28 -31.88 6.84
CA THR A 10 -5.62 -32.12 7.39
C THR A 10 -6.36 -30.81 7.55
N ASP A 11 -7.68 -30.89 7.70
CA ASP A 11 -8.51 -29.71 7.86
C ASP A 11 -8.15 -28.88 9.10
N GLU A 12 -7.86 -29.54 10.23
CA GLU A 12 -7.39 -28.88 11.45
C GLU A 12 -6.08 -28.12 11.22
N GLU A 13 -5.11 -28.75 10.55
CA GLU A 13 -3.84 -28.12 10.22
C GLU A 13 -4.00 -26.95 9.25
N CYS A 14 -4.93 -27.06 8.29
CA CYS A 14 -5.26 -25.96 7.40
C CYS A 14 -5.81 -24.75 8.17
N VAL A 15 -6.76 -24.99 9.09
CA VAL A 15 -7.31 -23.93 9.94
C VAL A 15 -6.22 -23.28 10.79
N LYS A 16 -5.35 -24.07 11.45
CA LYS A 16 -4.23 -23.54 12.23
C LYS A 16 -3.27 -22.70 11.38
N ALA A 17 -2.92 -23.17 10.18
CA ALA A 17 -2.02 -22.45 9.27
C ALA A 17 -2.63 -21.12 8.80
N MET A 18 -3.92 -21.09 8.48
CA MET A 18 -4.63 -19.86 8.12
C MET A 18 -4.77 -18.89 9.31
N LEU A 19 -5.05 -19.39 10.51
CA LEU A 19 -5.09 -18.58 11.74
C LEU A 19 -3.74 -17.90 12.03
N ALA A 20 -2.64 -18.64 11.88
CA ALA A 20 -1.28 -18.10 12.09
C ALA A 20 -0.96 -16.90 11.19
N ILE A 21 -1.54 -16.86 9.98
CA ILE A 21 -1.37 -15.74 9.04
C ILE A 21 -2.55 -14.74 9.07
N SER A 22 -3.52 -14.89 9.95
CA SER A 22 -4.65 -13.95 10.08
C SER A 22 -4.28 -12.76 10.97
N ASP A 23 -4.82 -11.58 10.69
CA ASP A 23 -4.63 -10.42 11.58
C ASP A 23 -5.14 -10.76 12.98
N ALA A 24 -4.33 -10.47 14.00
CA ALA A 24 -4.61 -10.79 15.39
C ALA A 24 -6.00 -10.33 15.87
N ARG A 25 -6.50 -9.20 15.34
CA ARG A 25 -7.83 -8.65 15.68
C ARG A 25 -8.99 -9.58 15.30
N PHE A 26 -8.79 -10.50 14.35
CA PHE A 26 -9.83 -11.42 13.90
C PHE A 26 -9.65 -12.85 14.42
N GLN A 27 -8.46 -13.19 14.93
CA GLN A 27 -8.12 -14.57 15.31
C GLN A 27 -9.09 -15.16 16.35
N ALA A 28 -9.48 -14.39 17.38
CA ALA A 28 -10.41 -14.88 18.40
C ALA A 28 -11.78 -15.28 17.84
N GLY A 29 -12.31 -14.49 16.90
CA GLY A 29 -13.56 -14.80 16.21
C GLY A 29 -13.44 -16.06 15.35
N LEU A 30 -12.36 -16.14 14.56
CA LEU A 30 -12.10 -17.28 13.69
C LEU A 30 -11.88 -18.60 14.47
N VAL A 31 -11.22 -18.54 15.64
CA VAL A 31 -11.07 -19.71 16.53
C VAL A 31 -12.42 -20.21 17.02
N ARG A 32 -13.29 -19.31 17.51
CA ARG A 32 -14.63 -19.67 17.97
C ARG A 32 -15.42 -20.34 16.84
N ASP A 33 -15.38 -19.78 15.64
CA ASP A 33 -16.13 -20.30 14.50
C ASP A 33 -15.58 -21.69 14.07
N ALA A 34 -14.26 -21.87 14.11
CA ALA A 34 -13.63 -23.16 13.82
C ALA A 34 -13.93 -24.25 14.87
N ILE A 35 -13.98 -23.89 16.16
CA ILE A 35 -14.40 -24.80 17.24
C ILE A 35 -15.87 -25.20 17.04
N ALA A 36 -16.75 -24.24 16.74
CA ALA A 36 -18.16 -24.51 16.47
C ALA A 36 -18.36 -25.45 15.28
N ALA A 37 -17.54 -25.29 14.24
CA ALA A 37 -17.51 -26.17 13.07
C ALA A 37 -16.81 -27.52 13.31
N ARG A 38 -16.28 -27.77 14.51
CA ARG A 38 -15.50 -28.97 14.88
C ARG A 38 -14.21 -29.14 14.06
N LYS A 39 -13.61 -28.05 13.60
CA LYS A 39 -12.29 -28.05 12.92
C LYS A 39 -11.12 -27.82 13.88
N LEU A 40 -11.40 -27.36 15.10
CA LEU A 40 -10.42 -27.23 16.19
C LEU A 40 -10.94 -27.89 17.48
N PRO A 41 -10.03 -28.35 18.35
CA PRO A 41 -10.36 -28.76 19.72
C PRO A 41 -11.01 -27.64 20.52
N LYS A 42 -11.90 -27.98 21.46
CA LYS A 42 -12.63 -27.00 22.29
C LYS A 42 -11.72 -26.18 23.22
N ASP A 43 -10.57 -26.73 23.55
CA ASP A 43 -9.54 -26.16 24.42
C ASP A 43 -8.40 -25.50 23.62
N PHE A 44 -8.56 -25.35 22.29
CA PHE A 44 -7.56 -24.70 21.47
C PHE A 44 -7.34 -23.25 21.91
N SER A 45 -6.07 -22.92 22.19
CA SER A 45 -5.61 -21.56 22.48
C SER A 45 -4.69 -21.06 21.37
N ILE A 46 -4.75 -19.75 21.12
CA ILE A 46 -3.89 -19.08 20.14
C ILE A 46 -2.47 -19.01 20.74
N PRO A 47 -1.42 -19.50 20.05
CA PRO A 47 -0.04 -19.30 20.48
C PRO A 47 0.32 -17.81 20.53
N ASP A 48 1.06 -17.39 21.56
CA ASP A 48 1.45 -15.98 21.75
C ASP A 48 2.16 -15.38 20.54
N SER A 49 2.96 -16.18 19.82
CA SER A 49 3.64 -15.76 18.59
C SER A 49 2.69 -15.25 17.50
N TRP A 50 1.42 -15.65 17.50
CA TRP A 50 0.42 -15.22 16.51
C TRP A 50 -0.24 -13.88 16.88
N SER A 51 -0.15 -13.47 18.14
CA SER A 51 -0.73 -12.20 18.63
C SER A 51 -0.03 -10.97 18.04
N ALA A 52 1.25 -11.10 17.68
CA ALA A 52 2.03 -10.07 17.01
C ALA A 52 1.69 -9.91 15.52
N ASN A 53 0.77 -10.71 14.98
CA ASN A 53 0.39 -10.68 13.57
C ASN A 53 -0.57 -9.52 13.28
N THR A 54 -0.09 -8.29 13.44
CA THR A 54 -0.84 -7.06 13.20
C THR A 54 -0.27 -6.31 12.00
N ALA A 55 -1.06 -5.43 11.39
CA ALA A 55 -0.59 -4.57 10.30
C ALA A 55 0.64 -3.73 10.72
N GLN A 56 0.63 -3.22 11.96
CA GLN A 56 1.74 -2.47 12.53
C GLN A 56 2.98 -3.35 12.72
N GLY A 57 2.86 -4.50 13.37
CA GLY A 57 3.98 -5.41 13.59
C GLY A 57 4.57 -5.93 12.27
N LEU A 58 3.74 -6.13 11.24
CA LEU A 58 4.23 -6.43 9.89
C LEU A 58 5.03 -5.26 9.30
N ALA A 59 4.53 -4.03 9.41
CA ALA A 59 5.22 -2.85 8.90
C ALA A 59 6.59 -2.65 9.57
N GLU A 60 6.67 -2.85 10.89
CA GLU A 60 7.91 -2.78 11.66
C GLU A 60 8.92 -3.85 11.21
N ARG A 61 8.47 -5.12 11.08
CA ARG A 61 9.33 -6.22 10.62
C ARG A 61 9.86 -6.03 9.19
N LEU A 62 9.06 -5.42 8.33
CA LEU A 62 9.43 -5.16 6.94
C LEU A 62 10.12 -3.81 6.75
N HIS A 63 10.29 -3.01 7.81
CA HIS A 63 10.82 -1.66 7.70
C HIS A 63 12.19 -1.65 7.03
N ALA A 64 13.17 -2.38 7.56
CA ALA A 64 14.52 -2.44 6.98
C ALA A 64 14.50 -2.93 5.52
N ALA A 65 13.69 -3.97 5.23
CA ALA A 65 13.59 -4.55 3.90
C ALA A 65 12.95 -3.59 2.87
N ARG A 66 12.09 -2.65 3.31
CA ARG A 66 11.52 -1.58 2.48
C ARG A 66 12.49 -0.43 2.22
N HIS A 67 13.39 -0.17 3.17
CA HIS A 67 14.42 0.87 3.04
C HIS A 67 15.65 0.35 2.29
N SER A 68 15.83 -0.97 2.22
CA SER A 68 16.65 -1.62 1.21
C SER A 68 15.84 -1.82 -0.08
N ASP A 69 16.48 -1.87 -1.25
CA ASP A 69 15.79 -2.17 -2.53
C ASP A 69 15.31 -3.65 -2.65
N LEU A 70 15.09 -4.36 -1.54
CA LEU A 70 14.62 -5.75 -1.50
C LEU A 70 13.10 -5.87 -1.68
N LEU A 71 12.34 -4.84 -1.32
CA LEU A 71 10.86 -4.82 -1.43
C LEU A 71 10.41 -3.63 -2.27
N PRO A 72 10.54 -3.67 -3.61
CA PRO A 72 9.99 -2.64 -4.47
C PRO A 72 8.47 -2.59 -4.38
N ASP A 73 7.86 -1.43 -4.64
CA ASP A 73 6.40 -1.25 -4.59
C ASP A 73 5.64 -2.21 -5.51
N TYR A 74 6.25 -2.60 -6.63
CA TYR A 74 5.68 -3.50 -7.62
C TYR A 74 6.63 -4.68 -7.90
N PRO A 75 6.61 -5.73 -7.06
CA PRO A 75 7.43 -6.92 -7.26
C PRO A 75 6.84 -7.84 -8.36
N PHE A 76 7.64 -8.78 -8.87
CA PHE A 76 7.27 -9.85 -9.83
C PHE A 76 7.02 -9.45 -11.29
N GLY A 77 7.50 -8.28 -11.70
CA GLY A 77 7.28 -7.77 -13.05
C GLY A 77 5.96 -7.00 -13.08
N SER A 78 6.08 -5.70 -13.35
CA SER A 78 4.96 -4.79 -13.50
C SER A 78 4.92 -4.35 -14.97
N ASP A 79 3.72 -4.23 -15.53
CA ASP A 79 3.54 -3.61 -16.85
C ASP A 79 3.81 -2.09 -16.80
N PHE A 80 3.93 -1.52 -15.59
CA PHE A 80 4.30 -0.13 -15.41
C PHE A 80 5.79 0.10 -15.58
N ASP A 81 6.15 1.07 -16.43
CA ASP A 81 7.51 1.57 -16.51
C ASP A 81 7.87 2.50 -15.33
N ALA A 82 9.14 2.92 -15.27
CA ALA A 82 9.63 3.77 -14.18
C ALA A 82 8.94 5.15 -14.13
N VAL A 83 8.45 5.69 -15.25
CA VAL A 83 7.71 6.96 -15.33
C VAL A 83 6.31 6.76 -14.76
N GLU A 84 5.67 5.66 -15.14
CA GLU A 84 4.32 5.31 -14.71
C GLU A 84 4.26 5.01 -13.22
N ILE A 85 5.25 4.31 -12.66
CA ILE A 85 5.35 4.08 -11.21
C ILE A 85 5.42 5.43 -10.46
N ARG A 86 6.20 6.40 -10.94
CA ARG A 86 6.25 7.76 -10.34
C ARG A 86 4.89 8.47 -10.45
N LEU A 87 4.25 8.37 -11.61
CA LEU A 87 2.94 8.97 -11.85
C LEU A 87 1.85 8.37 -10.96
N VAL A 88 1.80 7.05 -10.81
CA VAL A 88 0.81 6.38 -9.95
C VAL A 88 0.92 6.88 -8.51
N ARG A 89 2.14 7.03 -7.98
CA ARG A 89 2.36 7.62 -6.65
C ARG A 89 1.86 9.06 -6.58
N ALA A 90 2.24 9.90 -7.53
CA ALA A 90 1.85 11.31 -7.56
C ALA A 90 0.33 11.50 -7.68
N LEU A 91 -0.33 10.72 -8.54
CA LEU A 91 -1.77 10.76 -8.73
C LEU A 91 -2.52 10.21 -7.51
N SER A 92 -2.00 9.15 -6.87
CA SER A 92 -2.58 8.62 -5.62
C SER A 92 -2.48 9.64 -4.49
N TRP A 93 -1.35 10.35 -4.39
CA TRP A 93 -1.20 11.45 -3.45
C TRP A 93 -2.23 12.55 -3.73
N LEU A 94 -2.38 13.01 -4.97
CA LEU A 94 -3.39 14.00 -5.34
C LEU A 94 -4.80 13.52 -4.96
N LYS A 95 -5.16 12.30 -5.31
CA LYS A 95 -6.47 11.71 -4.98
C LYS A 95 -6.76 11.78 -3.47
N SER A 96 -5.80 11.37 -2.63
CA SER A 96 -5.96 11.43 -1.16
C SER A 96 -6.17 12.85 -0.62
N ARG A 97 -5.64 13.87 -1.32
CA ARG A 97 -5.86 15.27 -0.97
C ARG A 97 -7.24 15.76 -1.41
N LEU A 98 -7.77 15.24 -2.53
CA LEU A 98 -9.12 15.57 -3.00
C LEU A 98 -10.22 14.99 -2.09
N GLU A 99 -10.00 13.82 -1.50
CA GLU A 99 -11.00 13.10 -0.70
C GLU A 99 -11.42 13.82 0.60
N SER A 100 -10.63 14.78 1.10
CA SER A 100 -10.99 15.56 2.30
C SER A 100 -10.60 17.04 2.17
N PRO A 101 -11.54 17.98 2.40
CA PRO A 101 -11.25 19.42 2.35
C PRO A 101 -10.13 19.87 3.29
N ARG A 102 -9.91 19.16 4.41
CA ARG A 102 -8.82 19.43 5.36
C ARG A 102 -7.43 19.25 4.74
N ASN A 103 -7.32 18.46 3.68
CA ASN A 103 -6.07 18.13 3.01
C ASN A 103 -5.76 19.04 1.81
N TRP A 104 -6.67 19.94 1.44
CA TRP A 104 -6.51 20.86 0.31
C TRP A 104 -5.32 21.82 0.42
N PRO A 105 -4.88 22.31 1.61
CA PRO A 105 -3.70 23.16 1.68
C PRO A 105 -2.45 22.53 1.04
N GLY A 106 -2.28 21.20 1.19
CA GLY A 106 -1.19 20.48 0.54
C GLY A 106 -1.29 20.47 -0.99
N MET A 107 -2.51 20.35 -1.52
CA MET A 107 -2.78 20.42 -2.97
C MET A 107 -2.57 21.84 -3.52
N ILE A 108 -3.00 22.87 -2.78
CA ILE A 108 -2.76 24.28 -3.14
C ILE A 108 -1.26 24.57 -3.18
N ALA A 109 -0.50 24.07 -2.20
CA ALA A 109 0.96 24.21 -2.19
C ALA A 109 1.62 23.53 -3.40
N ALA A 110 1.06 22.42 -3.91
CA ALA A 110 1.52 21.77 -5.14
C ALA A 110 1.24 22.61 -6.39
N LEU A 111 0.16 23.38 -6.40
CA LEU A 111 -0.15 24.30 -7.49
C LEU A 111 0.80 25.52 -7.53
N ILE A 112 1.15 26.06 -6.35
CA ILE A 112 1.95 27.28 -6.20
C ILE A 112 3.45 27.00 -6.39
N ARG A 113 3.94 25.88 -5.87
CA ARG A 113 5.33 25.42 -6.02
C ARG A 113 5.33 24.06 -6.74
N PRO A 114 5.09 24.05 -8.06
CA PRO A 114 5.40 22.87 -8.87
C PRO A 114 6.92 22.70 -8.80
N GLY A 115 7.40 21.54 -8.38
CA GLY A 115 8.85 21.29 -8.33
C GLY A 115 9.46 21.21 -9.73
N GLU A 116 10.65 20.62 -9.83
CA GLU A 116 11.30 20.42 -11.12
C GLU A 116 10.37 19.70 -12.12
N ARG A 117 10.42 20.18 -13.37
CA ARG A 117 9.51 19.72 -14.41
C ARG A 117 9.96 18.36 -14.93
N ASP A 118 9.30 17.29 -14.48
CA ASP A 118 9.47 15.94 -15.03
C ASP A 118 8.82 15.87 -16.42
N ALA A 119 9.64 16.08 -17.46
CA ALA A 119 9.18 16.17 -18.85
C ALA A 119 8.56 14.85 -19.32
N ASP A 120 9.15 13.71 -18.95
CA ASP A 120 8.67 12.38 -19.34
C ASP A 120 7.30 12.09 -18.72
N ALA A 121 7.13 12.40 -17.43
CA ALA A 121 5.86 12.21 -16.73
C ALA A 121 4.76 13.13 -17.30
N LEU A 122 5.09 14.40 -17.59
CA LEU A 122 4.14 15.31 -18.23
C LEU A 122 3.82 14.88 -19.66
N GLN A 123 4.78 14.35 -20.42
CA GLN A 123 4.53 13.82 -21.76
C GLN A 123 3.60 12.60 -21.71
N ARG A 124 3.84 11.66 -20.79
CA ARG A 124 2.97 10.48 -20.59
C ARG A 124 1.53 10.88 -20.24
N MET A 125 1.36 11.97 -19.46
CA MET A 125 0.06 12.55 -19.12
C MET A 125 -0.55 13.46 -20.20
N GLN A 126 0.13 13.65 -21.34
CA GLN A 126 -0.27 14.59 -22.41
C GLN A 126 -0.35 16.06 -21.95
N LEU A 127 0.50 16.43 -20.98
CA LEU A 127 0.59 17.75 -20.36
C LEU A 127 1.94 18.44 -20.60
N ALA A 128 2.77 17.92 -21.51
CA ALA A 128 4.05 18.54 -21.87
C ALA A 128 3.87 19.96 -22.43
N SER A 129 2.83 20.17 -23.26
CA SER A 129 2.52 21.44 -23.93
C SER A 129 1.06 21.86 -23.70
N PRO A 130 0.71 22.33 -22.49
CA PRO A 130 -0.67 22.64 -22.12
C PRO A 130 -1.19 23.89 -22.84
N ARG A 131 -2.29 23.76 -23.57
CA ARG A 131 -2.93 24.82 -24.37
C ARG A 131 -4.05 25.52 -23.60
N THR A 132 -4.77 24.77 -22.76
CA THR A 132 -5.91 25.30 -22.00
C THR A 132 -5.55 25.68 -20.55
N LEU A 133 -6.35 26.55 -19.92
CA LEU A 133 -6.16 26.89 -18.50
C LEU A 133 -6.27 25.66 -17.59
N ARG A 134 -7.19 24.74 -17.93
CA ARG A 134 -7.37 23.46 -17.23
C ARG A 134 -6.13 22.59 -17.32
N GLU A 135 -5.54 22.43 -18.51
CA GLU A 135 -4.30 21.66 -18.69
C GLU A 135 -3.13 22.31 -17.95
N ARG A 136 -3.03 23.65 -17.94
CA ARG A 136 -1.98 24.35 -17.18
C ARG A 136 -2.10 24.11 -15.68
N MET A 137 -3.33 24.10 -15.15
CA MET A 137 -3.60 23.77 -13.75
C MET A 137 -3.22 22.31 -13.46
N MET A 138 -3.62 21.38 -14.33
CA MET A 138 -3.32 19.97 -14.18
C MET A 138 -1.80 19.69 -14.22
N ALA A 139 -1.08 20.31 -15.16
CA ALA A 139 0.37 20.18 -15.28
C ALA A 139 1.09 20.65 -14.01
N ARG A 140 0.61 21.74 -13.39
CA ARG A 140 1.12 22.23 -12.11
C ARG A 140 0.84 21.28 -10.95
N LEU A 141 -0.38 20.77 -10.86
CA LEU A 141 -0.75 19.80 -9.82
C LEU A 141 0.07 18.52 -9.93
N VAL A 142 0.20 17.96 -11.12
CA VAL A 142 1.00 16.75 -11.38
C VAL A 142 2.47 17.02 -11.06
N GLY A 143 3.06 18.12 -11.53
CA GLY A 143 4.45 18.48 -11.21
C GLY A 143 4.70 18.70 -9.71
N GLY A 144 3.78 19.39 -9.03
CA GLY A 144 3.88 19.60 -7.58
C GLY A 144 3.68 18.32 -6.75
N ALA A 145 2.88 17.37 -7.26
CA ALA A 145 2.71 16.05 -6.66
C ALA A 145 3.94 15.18 -6.86
N LEU A 146 4.50 15.14 -8.07
CA LEU A 146 5.73 14.39 -8.40
C LEU A 146 6.92 14.85 -7.53
N ALA A 147 7.05 16.15 -7.28
CA ALA A 147 8.08 16.68 -6.40
C ALA A 147 7.95 16.16 -4.96
N ARG A 148 6.73 16.19 -4.40
CA ARG A 148 6.47 15.78 -3.01
C ARG A 148 6.57 14.27 -2.81
N THR A 149 6.17 13.48 -3.79
CA THR A 149 6.28 12.02 -3.71
C THR A 149 7.70 11.51 -3.97
N ARG A 150 8.58 12.35 -4.54
CA ARG A 150 10.01 12.10 -4.64
C ARG A 150 10.74 12.36 -3.32
N GLU A 151 10.35 13.43 -2.61
CA GLU A 151 10.93 13.82 -1.31
C GLU A 151 10.50 12.91 -0.15
N GLY A 152 9.30 12.32 -0.19
CA GLY A 152 8.80 11.43 0.87
C GLY A 152 9.42 10.01 0.89
N ARG A 153 10.64 9.82 0.37
CA ARG A 153 11.40 8.56 0.43
C ARG A 153 12.45 8.55 1.55
N ASP A 154 12.51 9.60 2.36
CA ASP A 154 13.30 9.70 3.60
C ASP A 154 12.41 9.47 4.84
#